data_AF-A0A4Y6F0H8-F1
#
_entry.id   AF-A0A4Y6F0H8-F1
#
_cell.length_a   1.000
_cell.length_b   1.000
_cell.length_c   1.000
_cell.angle_alpha   90.00
_cell.angle_beta   90.00
_cell.angle_gamma   90.00
#
_symmetry.space_group_name_H-M   'P 1'
#
loop_
_entity.id
_entity.type
_entity.pdbx_description
1 polymer ?
#
loop_
_entity_poly.entity_id
_entity_poly.type
_entity_poly.pdbx_seq_one_letter_code
_entity_poly.pdbx_strand_id
1 'polypeptide(L)'
;MFPSQGFSEIVFCAVSSNEQVKGYGTHMMNYLKDYHVRNNTLHFLTYADEYATGYFKKQGFSTQINLTKSAYHGYIKEYEGATLMGCELNPNIIYTELSSILKKQKEVLKKMIERRQEELGKCFPGLTCFRDGIRQIPIESIPGVREAGYRCSTEDYKFFEENMDPESLYTHLRAILNQLKTHASAWPFQKYSPSSSNLPPTVLSSGTTGPSGRYPMDLKMITERLKARYYSHVYLFKADVMRLFANCREAFEPDSEQVKCADQLQAYFEKKILEINKQ
;
A
#
# COMPACT_ATOMS: atom_id res chain seq x y z
N MET A 1 42.97 12.11 -15.86
CA MET A 1 42.14 11.52 -16.93
C MET A 1 43.03 10.58 -17.72
N PHE A 2 42.52 9.39 -18.06
CA PHE A 2 43.21 8.37 -18.86
C PHE A 2 42.40 8.09 -20.13
N PRO A 3 42.49 8.96 -21.17
CA PRO A 3 41.62 8.86 -22.35
C PRO A 3 41.72 7.53 -23.09
N SER A 4 42.92 6.95 -23.17
CA SER A 4 43.16 5.65 -23.82
C SER A 4 42.48 4.47 -23.11
N GLN A 5 42.22 4.60 -21.81
CA GLN A 5 41.60 3.58 -20.96
C GLN A 5 40.11 3.89 -20.71
N GLY A 6 39.61 5.03 -21.20
CA GLY A 6 38.21 5.43 -21.10
C GLY A 6 37.75 5.86 -19.70
N PHE A 7 38.66 6.11 -18.76
CA PHE A 7 38.31 6.48 -17.38
C PHE A 7 39.07 7.69 -16.83
N SER A 8 38.53 8.28 -15.78
CA SER A 8 39.15 9.32 -14.96
C SER A 8 39.18 8.92 -13.49
N GLU A 9 40.33 9.08 -12.86
CA GLU A 9 40.48 8.97 -11.41
C GLU A 9 40.09 10.31 -10.74
N ILE A 10 39.24 10.25 -9.73
CA ILE A 10 38.98 11.37 -8.82
C ILE A 10 39.88 11.17 -7.60
N VAL A 11 40.93 11.99 -7.51
CA VAL A 11 41.93 11.89 -6.42
C VAL A 11 41.45 12.64 -5.17
N PHE A 12 40.91 13.85 -5.35
CA PHE A 12 40.40 14.68 -4.27
C PHE A 12 39.09 15.36 -4.68
N CYS A 13 38.12 15.34 -3.77
CA CYS A 13 36.86 16.06 -3.91
C CYS A 13 36.46 16.59 -2.55
N ALA A 14 36.62 17.89 -2.33
CA ALA A 14 36.31 18.53 -1.07
C ALA A 14 35.47 19.80 -1.30
N VAL A 15 34.57 20.05 -0.37
CA VAL A 15 33.84 21.32 -0.23
C VAL A 15 34.10 21.81 1.18
N SER A 16 34.29 23.12 1.34
CA SER A 16 34.45 23.75 2.65
C SER A 16 33.35 23.30 3.61
N SER A 17 33.69 22.99 4.86
CA SER A 17 32.77 22.49 5.88
C SER A 17 31.53 23.39 6.05
N ASN A 18 31.72 24.70 6.00
CA ASN A 18 30.65 25.70 6.11
C ASN A 18 29.64 25.68 4.95
N GLU A 19 30.02 25.07 3.82
CA GLU A 19 29.24 24.99 2.59
C GLU A 19 28.78 23.56 2.29
N GLN A 20 29.06 22.60 3.18
CA GLN A 20 28.55 21.24 3.06
C GLN A 20 27.02 21.24 3.12
N VAL A 21 26.39 20.26 2.45
CA VAL A 21 24.93 20.07 2.38
C VAL A 21 24.17 21.15 1.58
N LYS A 22 24.77 22.29 1.24
CA LYS A 22 24.16 23.34 0.39
C LYS A 22 24.08 22.99 -1.11
N GLY A 23 24.57 21.81 -1.50
CA GLY A 23 24.46 21.30 -2.88
C GLY A 23 25.62 21.64 -3.81
N TYR A 24 26.62 22.41 -3.37
CA TYR A 24 27.80 22.74 -4.19
C TYR A 24 28.56 21.53 -4.69
N GLY A 25 28.71 20.48 -3.87
CA GLY A 25 29.35 19.23 -4.29
C GLY A 25 28.62 18.59 -5.47
N THR A 26 27.29 18.46 -5.37
CA THR A 26 26.46 17.96 -6.48
C THR A 26 26.58 18.85 -7.73
N HIS A 27 26.56 20.17 -7.54
CA HIS A 27 26.68 21.11 -8.65
C HIS A 27 28.03 20.95 -9.38
N MET A 28 29.13 20.93 -8.63
CA MET A 28 30.49 20.70 -9.15
C MET A 28 30.60 19.36 -9.87
N MET A 29 30.08 18.28 -9.27
CA MET A 29 30.09 16.94 -9.86
C MET A 29 29.32 16.89 -11.18
N ASN A 30 28.19 17.59 -11.28
CA ASN A 30 27.41 17.63 -12.52
C ASN A 30 28.17 18.31 -13.67
N TYR A 31 28.85 19.44 -13.39
CA TYR A 31 29.72 20.06 -14.39
C TYR A 31 30.90 19.16 -14.77
N LEU A 32 31.49 18.47 -13.78
CA LEU A 32 32.57 17.52 -14.03
C LEU A 32 32.12 16.39 -14.96
N LYS A 33 30.92 15.83 -14.73
CA LYS A 33 30.31 14.80 -15.57
C LYS A 33 30.08 15.28 -16.99
N ASP A 34 29.45 16.45 -17.15
CA ASP A 34 29.18 17.01 -18.49
C ASP A 34 30.48 17.28 -19.26
N TYR A 35 31.53 17.76 -18.58
CA TYR A 35 32.85 17.91 -19.18
C TYR A 35 33.43 16.56 -19.65
N HIS A 36 33.33 15.51 -18.84
CA HIS A 36 33.88 14.19 -19.18
C HIS A 36 33.11 13.49 -20.30
N VAL A 37 31.77 13.62 -20.31
CA VAL A 37 30.92 13.13 -21.41
C VAL A 37 31.33 13.78 -22.73
N ARG A 38 31.57 15.10 -22.76
CA ARG A 38 32.04 15.81 -23.96
C ARG A 38 33.41 15.35 -24.45
N ASN A 39 34.27 14.91 -23.53
CA ASN A 39 35.60 14.38 -23.83
C ASN A 39 35.61 12.85 -24.05
N ASN A 40 34.43 12.23 -24.22
CA ASN A 40 34.27 10.79 -24.43
C ASN A 40 34.94 9.90 -23.37
N THR A 41 35.02 10.39 -22.13
CA THR A 41 35.49 9.62 -20.97
C THR A 41 34.29 9.30 -20.09
N LEU A 42 33.81 8.06 -20.14
CA LEU A 42 32.53 7.68 -19.57
C LEU A 42 32.62 6.98 -18.22
N HIS A 43 33.83 6.73 -17.72
CA HIS A 43 34.01 6.06 -16.44
C HIS A 43 34.75 6.96 -15.44
N PHE A 44 34.21 7.06 -14.22
CA PHE A 44 34.93 7.57 -13.07
C PHE A 44 35.30 6.44 -12.13
N LEU A 45 36.49 6.53 -11.56
CA LEU A 45 36.94 5.70 -10.45
C LEU A 45 37.45 6.60 -9.32
N THR A 46 37.19 6.19 -8.09
CA THR A 46 37.65 6.90 -6.90
C THR A 46 37.85 5.91 -5.77
N TYR A 47 38.86 6.17 -4.93
CA TYR A 47 38.91 5.58 -3.59
C TYR A 47 38.22 6.56 -2.64
N ALA A 48 37.08 6.14 -2.08
CA ALA A 48 36.29 6.96 -1.16
C ALA A 48 36.53 6.50 0.28
N ASP A 49 36.82 7.45 1.18
CA ASP A 49 36.80 7.19 2.62
C ASP A 49 35.37 6.96 3.13
N GLU A 50 35.26 6.49 4.38
CA GLU A 50 33.98 6.15 5.01
C GLU A 50 33.01 7.34 5.05
N TYR A 51 33.52 8.55 5.25
CA TYR A 51 32.73 9.78 5.32
C TYR A 51 32.20 10.25 3.95
N ALA A 52 32.93 9.94 2.87
CA ALA A 52 32.60 10.34 1.51
C ALA A 52 31.77 9.30 0.74
N THR A 53 31.75 8.03 1.19
CA THR A 53 30.98 6.97 0.50
C THR A 53 29.53 7.34 0.25
N GLY A 54 28.87 7.97 1.23
CA GLY A 54 27.48 8.43 1.11
C GLY A 54 27.28 9.52 0.07
N TYR A 55 28.25 10.43 -0.07
CA TYR A 55 28.25 11.44 -1.13
C TYR A 55 28.38 10.79 -2.51
N PHE A 56 29.38 9.93 -2.70
CA PHE A 56 29.61 9.26 -3.99
C PHE A 56 28.43 8.37 -4.40
N LYS A 57 27.81 7.63 -3.47
CA LYS A 57 26.57 6.89 -3.74
C LYS A 57 25.45 7.79 -4.28
N LYS A 58 25.25 8.97 -3.68
CA LYS A 58 24.25 9.96 -4.17
C LYS A 58 24.60 10.52 -5.54
N GLN A 59 25.89 10.54 -5.91
CA GLN A 59 26.36 10.94 -7.23
C GLN A 59 26.30 9.79 -8.26
N GLY A 60 25.77 8.61 -7.91
CA GLY A 60 25.66 7.48 -8.84
C GLY A 60 26.93 6.63 -8.94
N PHE A 61 27.83 6.71 -7.95
CA PHE A 61 28.93 5.76 -7.82
C PHE A 61 28.45 4.50 -7.08
N SER A 62 29.01 3.36 -7.45
CA SER A 62 28.75 2.09 -6.81
C SER A 62 30.04 1.28 -6.66
N THR A 63 30.02 0.24 -5.83
CA THR A 63 31.12 -0.73 -5.72
C THR A 63 31.15 -1.72 -6.89
N GLN A 64 30.08 -1.77 -7.70
CA GLN A 64 30.00 -2.58 -8.90
C GLN A 64 30.55 -1.75 -10.06
N ILE A 65 31.74 -2.12 -10.53
CA ILE A 65 32.47 -1.35 -11.54
C ILE A 65 32.30 -2.05 -12.89
N ASN A 66 31.59 -1.40 -13.80
CA ASN A 66 31.42 -1.84 -15.19
C ASN A 66 32.64 -1.47 -16.05
N LEU A 67 33.84 -1.79 -15.57
CA LEU A 67 35.08 -1.60 -16.30
C LEU A 67 36.01 -2.79 -16.01
N THR A 68 36.64 -3.34 -17.03
CA THR A 68 37.55 -4.48 -16.87
C THR A 68 38.72 -4.10 -15.98
N LYS A 69 39.08 -4.96 -15.02
CA LYS A 69 40.19 -4.72 -14.08
C LYS A 69 41.51 -4.37 -14.77
N SER A 70 41.79 -4.98 -15.92
CA SER A 70 42.96 -4.68 -16.76
C SER A 70 43.03 -3.24 -17.26
N ALA A 71 41.91 -2.54 -17.37
CA ALA A 71 41.87 -1.17 -17.89
C ALA A 71 42.33 -0.13 -16.86
N TYR A 72 42.16 -0.40 -15.56
CA TYR A 72 42.49 0.58 -14.51
C TYR A 72 43.54 0.09 -13.51
N HIS A 73 43.80 -1.22 -13.44
CA HIS A 73 44.81 -1.76 -12.55
C HIS A 73 46.22 -1.25 -12.92
N GLY A 74 46.95 -0.73 -11.93
CA GLY A 74 48.25 -0.08 -12.13
C GLY A 74 48.19 1.39 -12.54
N TYR A 75 47.01 1.93 -12.88
CA TYR A 75 46.82 3.34 -13.21
C TYR A 75 46.22 4.16 -12.05
N ILE A 76 45.37 3.52 -11.24
CA ILE A 76 44.72 4.14 -10.07
C ILE A 76 45.56 3.91 -8.81
N LYS A 77 45.59 4.91 -7.91
CA LYS A 77 46.27 4.75 -6.61
C LYS A 77 45.36 4.06 -5.61
N GLU A 78 45.92 3.08 -4.89
CA GLU A 78 45.24 2.40 -3.80
C GLU A 78 45.47 3.15 -2.47
N TYR A 79 44.41 3.37 -1.70
CA TYR A 79 44.46 4.06 -0.41
C TYR A 79 43.95 3.13 0.69
N GLU A 80 44.71 3.03 1.78
CA GLU A 80 44.34 2.22 2.93
C GLU A 80 43.10 2.81 3.63
N GLY A 81 42.14 1.94 4.00
CA GLY A 81 40.88 2.38 4.61
C GLY A 81 39.88 3.04 3.65
N ALA A 82 40.14 3.02 2.34
CA ALA A 82 39.22 3.55 1.33
C ALA A 82 38.57 2.46 0.49
N THR A 83 37.33 2.69 0.08
CA THR A 83 36.57 1.79 -0.79
C THR A 83 36.68 2.25 -2.24
N LEU A 84 37.10 1.35 -3.14
CA LEU A 84 37.05 1.61 -4.57
C LEU A 84 35.59 1.71 -5.05
N MET A 85 35.24 2.82 -5.67
CA MET A 85 33.92 3.08 -6.23
C MET A 85 34.03 3.54 -7.68
N GLY A 86 33.11 3.09 -8.53
CA GLY A 86 33.03 3.46 -9.94
C GLY A 86 31.69 4.09 -10.31
N CYS A 87 31.71 5.00 -11.27
CA CYS A 87 30.50 5.60 -11.86
C CYS A 87 30.60 5.55 -13.38
N GLU A 88 29.57 5.00 -14.02
CA GLU A 88 29.42 4.99 -15.47
C GLU A 88 28.51 6.15 -15.88
N LEU A 89 29.00 6.98 -16.80
CA LEU A 89 28.32 8.15 -17.31
C LEU A 89 27.54 7.80 -18.57
N ASN A 90 26.31 8.30 -18.66
CA ASN A 90 25.47 8.13 -19.83
C ASN A 90 25.64 9.34 -20.76
N PRO A 91 26.06 9.16 -22.02
CA PRO A 91 26.31 10.26 -22.94
C PRO A 91 25.04 11.03 -23.34
N ASN A 92 23.86 10.44 -23.14
CA ASN A 92 22.58 11.06 -23.48
C ASN A 92 22.00 11.94 -22.36
N ILE A 93 22.69 12.03 -21.21
CA ILE A 93 22.23 12.81 -20.06
C ILE A 93 23.05 14.09 -19.94
N ILE A 94 22.36 15.23 -19.86
CA ILE A 94 22.93 16.52 -19.47
C ILE A 94 22.80 16.64 -17.95
N TYR A 95 23.89 16.39 -17.23
CA TYR A 95 23.89 16.29 -15.77
C TYR A 95 23.64 17.64 -15.09
N THR A 96 24.07 18.75 -15.69
CA THR A 96 23.75 20.10 -15.19
C THR A 96 22.25 20.40 -15.15
N GLU A 97 21.48 19.85 -16.09
CA GLU A 97 20.02 20.03 -16.16
C GLU A 97 19.21 18.86 -15.56
N LEU A 98 19.89 17.84 -15.04
CA LEU A 98 19.28 16.59 -14.58
C LEU A 98 18.11 16.81 -13.62
N SER A 99 18.28 17.70 -12.63
CA SER A 99 17.22 18.02 -11.66
C SER A 99 15.96 18.60 -12.33
N SER A 100 16.15 19.48 -13.31
CA SER A 100 15.05 20.10 -14.06
C SER A 100 14.32 19.08 -14.94
N ILE A 101 15.08 18.20 -15.61
CA ILE A 101 14.54 17.12 -16.45
C ILE A 101 13.73 16.14 -15.60
N LEU A 102 14.29 15.67 -14.47
CA LEU A 102 13.61 14.75 -13.56
C LEU A 102 12.32 15.36 -12.99
N LYS A 103 12.33 16.67 -12.68
CA LYS A 103 11.12 17.37 -12.22
C LYS A 103 10.02 17.36 -13.29
N LYS A 104 10.37 17.68 -14.54
CA LYS A 104 9.42 17.65 -15.67
C LYS A 104 8.88 16.24 -15.92
N GLN A 105 9.74 15.22 -15.90
CA GLN A 105 9.33 13.83 -16.07
C GLN A 105 8.35 13.37 -14.99
N LYS A 106 8.63 13.71 -13.72
CA LYS A 106 7.71 13.42 -12.61
C LYS A 106 6.36 14.11 -12.77
N GLU A 107 6.35 15.36 -13.22
CA GLU A 107 5.10 16.11 -13.46
C GLU A 107 4.27 15.47 -14.58
N VAL A 108 4.91 15.05 -15.67
CA VAL A 108 4.24 14.34 -16.77
C VAL A 108 3.63 13.03 -16.28
N LEU A 109 4.39 12.23 -15.53
CA LEU A 109 3.89 10.98 -14.97
C LEU A 109 2.71 11.21 -14.01
N LYS A 110 2.78 12.25 -13.18
CA LYS A 110 1.69 12.63 -12.28
C LYS A 110 0.41 12.95 -13.06
N LYS A 111 0.51 13.76 -14.11
CA LYS A 111 -0.64 14.09 -14.98
C LYS A 111 -1.21 12.87 -15.68
N MET A 112 -0.37 11.93 -16.11
CA MET A 112 -0.82 10.67 -16.70
C MET A 112 -1.61 9.81 -15.68
N ILE A 113 -1.15 9.76 -14.43
CA ILE A 113 -1.83 9.04 -13.35
C ILE A 113 -3.16 9.73 -13.02
N GLU A 114 -3.17 11.06 -12.87
CA GLU A 114 -4.38 11.84 -12.57
C GLU A 114 -5.45 11.64 -13.65
N ARG A 115 -5.09 11.75 -14.94
CA ARG A 115 -6.00 11.49 -16.06
C ARG A 115 -6.56 10.06 -16.02
N ARG A 116 -5.71 9.07 -15.75
CA ARG A 116 -6.16 7.67 -15.65
C ARG A 116 -7.04 7.45 -14.42
N GLN A 117 -6.79 8.13 -13.31
CA GLN A 117 -7.62 8.09 -12.12
C GLN A 117 -8.98 8.75 -12.35
N GLU A 118 -9.06 9.84 -13.13
CA GLU A 118 -10.34 10.44 -13.54
C GLU A 118 -11.15 9.48 -14.42
N GLU A 119 -10.50 8.79 -15.36
CA GLU A 119 -11.14 7.75 -16.19
C GLU A 119 -11.65 6.57 -15.34
N LEU A 120 -10.88 6.16 -14.31
CA LEU A 120 -11.21 5.06 -13.39
C LEU A 120 -12.13 5.47 -12.23
N GLY A 121 -12.23 6.77 -11.93
CA GLY A 121 -12.98 7.34 -10.80
C GLY A 121 -14.50 7.31 -10.98
N LYS A 122 -15.00 6.48 -11.90
CA LYS A 122 -16.41 6.21 -12.07
C LYS A 122 -16.90 5.44 -10.85
N CYS A 123 -17.57 6.15 -9.94
CA CYS A 123 -18.36 5.50 -8.90
C CYS A 123 -19.56 4.81 -9.55
N PHE A 124 -19.53 3.48 -9.61
CA PHE A 124 -20.68 2.69 -10.04
C PHE A 124 -21.76 2.69 -8.95
N PRO A 125 -23.04 2.77 -9.31
CA PRO A 125 -24.12 2.62 -8.34
C PRO A 125 -24.04 1.24 -7.66
N GLY A 126 -24.44 1.19 -6.40
CA GLY A 126 -24.51 -0.09 -5.67
C GLY A 126 -25.46 -1.07 -6.37
N LEU A 127 -25.10 -2.35 -6.34
CA LEU A 127 -25.89 -3.42 -6.96
C LEU A 127 -27.28 -3.54 -6.31
N THR A 128 -28.34 -3.40 -7.12
CA THR A 128 -29.74 -3.45 -6.64
C THR A 128 -30.34 -4.85 -6.71
N CYS A 129 -29.80 -5.75 -7.54
CA CYS A 129 -30.31 -7.10 -7.78
C CYS A 129 -30.50 -7.94 -6.51
N PHE A 130 -29.73 -7.68 -5.46
CA PHE A 130 -29.86 -8.38 -4.17
C PHE A 130 -31.13 -8.01 -3.38
N ARG A 131 -31.74 -6.85 -3.67
CA ARG A 131 -33.04 -6.46 -3.07
C ARG A 131 -34.19 -7.29 -3.61
N ASP A 132 -34.06 -7.76 -4.86
CA ASP A 132 -35.06 -8.57 -5.56
C ASP A 132 -34.97 -10.07 -5.21
N GLY A 133 -34.18 -10.42 -4.18
CA GLY A 133 -34.04 -11.79 -3.68
C GLY A 133 -32.97 -12.64 -4.38
N ILE A 134 -32.27 -12.09 -5.38
CA ILE A 134 -31.11 -12.75 -6.01
C ILE A 134 -29.98 -12.80 -4.98
N ARG A 135 -29.40 -13.98 -4.75
CA ARG A 135 -28.35 -14.18 -3.72
C ARG A 135 -26.93 -14.16 -4.29
N GLN A 136 -26.76 -14.40 -5.58
CA GLN A 136 -25.47 -14.54 -6.24
C GLN A 136 -25.52 -13.95 -7.65
N ILE A 137 -24.44 -13.32 -8.08
CA ILE A 137 -24.24 -12.85 -9.45
C ILE A 137 -22.82 -13.20 -9.89
N PRO A 138 -22.59 -13.47 -11.19
CA PRO A 138 -21.24 -13.62 -11.72
C PRO A 138 -20.40 -12.36 -11.47
N ILE A 139 -19.12 -12.49 -11.13
CA ILE A 139 -18.24 -11.35 -10.85
C ILE A 139 -18.11 -10.44 -12.09
N GLU A 140 -18.10 -11.05 -13.27
CA GLU A 140 -18.06 -10.39 -14.58
C GLU A 140 -19.32 -9.56 -14.86
N SER A 141 -20.42 -9.84 -14.15
CA SER A 141 -21.64 -9.06 -14.27
C SER A 141 -21.51 -7.69 -13.60
N ILE A 142 -20.56 -7.50 -12.67
CA ILE A 142 -20.35 -6.25 -11.93
C ILE A 142 -19.77 -5.19 -12.90
N PRO A 143 -20.44 -4.05 -13.12
CA PRO A 143 -20.05 -3.05 -14.13
C PRO A 143 -18.58 -2.60 -14.04
N GLY A 144 -18.10 -2.26 -12.82
CA GLY A 144 -16.72 -1.82 -12.63
C GLY A 144 -15.67 -2.92 -12.84
N VAL A 145 -16.02 -4.17 -12.53
CA VAL A 145 -15.12 -5.33 -12.73
C VAL A 145 -15.04 -5.68 -14.22
N ARG A 146 -16.17 -5.59 -14.92
CA ARG A 146 -16.24 -5.76 -16.38
C ARG A 146 -15.44 -4.70 -17.12
N GLU A 147 -15.58 -3.44 -16.73
CA GLU A 147 -14.82 -2.32 -17.33
C GLU A 147 -13.31 -2.43 -17.05
N ALA A 148 -12.92 -2.94 -15.89
CA ALA A 148 -11.53 -3.24 -15.55
C ALA A 148 -10.92 -4.40 -16.37
N GLY A 149 -11.71 -5.09 -17.20
CA GLY A 149 -11.26 -6.18 -18.05
C GLY A 149 -10.93 -7.46 -17.30
N TYR A 150 -11.47 -7.64 -16.09
CA TYR A 150 -11.31 -8.87 -15.33
C TYR A 150 -11.90 -10.05 -16.13
N ARG A 151 -11.11 -11.12 -16.27
CA ARG A 151 -11.55 -12.40 -16.83
C ARG A 151 -11.36 -13.45 -15.75
N CYS A 152 -12.44 -14.10 -15.36
CA CYS A 152 -12.35 -15.12 -14.33
C CYS A 152 -11.56 -16.32 -14.86
N SER A 153 -10.59 -16.79 -14.08
CA SER A 153 -9.87 -18.02 -14.35
C SER A 153 -10.58 -19.18 -13.64
N THR A 154 -10.58 -20.36 -14.25
CA THR A 154 -11.24 -21.57 -13.69
C THR A 154 -10.67 -21.97 -12.31
N GLU A 155 -9.56 -21.37 -11.90
CA GLU A 155 -8.90 -21.57 -10.60
C GLU A 155 -9.50 -20.69 -9.49
N ASP A 156 -10.12 -19.56 -9.84
CA ASP A 156 -10.78 -18.65 -8.88
C ASP A 156 -12.07 -19.26 -8.30
N TYR A 157 -12.68 -20.22 -9.01
CA TYR A 157 -13.87 -20.96 -8.56
C TYR A 157 -13.56 -22.13 -7.62
N LYS A 158 -12.30 -22.50 -7.39
CA LYS A 158 -11.94 -23.65 -6.54
C LYS A 158 -12.20 -23.46 -5.04
N PHE A 159 -12.62 -22.27 -4.61
CA PHE A 159 -13.05 -22.01 -3.23
C PHE A 159 -14.57 -22.13 -3.02
N PHE A 160 -15.35 -22.33 -4.08
CA PHE A 160 -16.79 -22.56 -3.99
C PHE A 160 -17.11 -24.05 -4.02
N GLU A 161 -16.66 -24.79 -3.00
CA GLU A 161 -17.33 -26.01 -2.54
C GLU A 161 -16.64 -26.55 -1.28
N GLU A 162 -17.09 -26.08 -0.13
CA GLU A 162 -17.42 -27.01 0.94
C GLU A 162 -18.91 -26.83 1.17
N ASN A 163 -19.71 -27.75 0.60
CA ASN A 163 -21.14 -27.86 0.84
C ASN A 163 -21.36 -28.24 2.32
N MET A 164 -21.06 -27.33 3.25
CA MET A 164 -21.49 -27.44 4.63
C MET A 164 -23.01 -27.40 4.61
N ASP A 165 -23.61 -28.48 5.13
CA ASP A 165 -25.06 -28.59 5.22
C ASP A 165 -25.68 -27.31 5.85
N PRO A 166 -26.77 -26.77 5.30
CA PRO A 166 -27.36 -25.51 5.78
C PRO A 166 -27.70 -25.49 7.28
N GLU A 167 -28.02 -26.64 7.88
CA GLU A 167 -28.30 -26.73 9.31
C GLU A 167 -27.02 -26.73 10.13
N SER A 168 -25.98 -27.42 9.64
CA SER A 168 -24.63 -27.32 10.19
C SER A 168 -24.11 -25.88 10.16
N LEU A 169 -24.21 -25.20 9.00
CA LEU A 169 -23.81 -23.81 8.86
C LEU A 169 -24.55 -22.91 9.85
N TYR A 170 -25.89 -23.03 9.94
CA TYR A 170 -26.68 -22.27 10.90
C TYR A 170 -26.22 -22.49 12.34
N THR A 171 -25.93 -23.73 12.71
CA THR A 171 -25.46 -24.10 14.06
C THR A 171 -24.11 -23.45 14.37
N HIS A 172 -23.15 -23.50 13.44
CA HIS A 172 -21.85 -22.86 13.58
C HIS A 172 -21.97 -21.33 13.69
N LEU A 173 -22.73 -20.69 12.79
CA LEU A 173 -22.95 -19.24 12.81
C LEU A 173 -23.64 -18.80 14.10
N ARG A 174 -24.61 -19.59 14.60
CA ARG A 174 -25.30 -19.33 15.88
C ARG A 174 -24.34 -19.43 17.06
N ALA A 175 -23.45 -20.42 17.07
CA ALA A 175 -22.44 -20.57 18.11
C ALA A 175 -21.49 -19.37 18.13
N ILE A 176 -20.99 -18.94 16.97
CA ILE A 176 -20.13 -17.74 16.88
C ILE A 176 -20.89 -16.49 17.33
N LEU A 177 -22.11 -16.27 16.85
CA LEU A 177 -22.89 -15.09 17.23
C LEU A 177 -23.13 -15.02 18.74
N ASN A 178 -23.39 -16.15 19.39
CA ASN A 178 -23.53 -16.21 20.85
C ASN A 178 -22.22 -15.84 21.55
N GLN A 179 -21.08 -16.38 21.09
CA GLN A 179 -19.76 -16.04 21.63
C GLN A 179 -19.44 -14.55 21.48
N LEU A 180 -19.76 -13.95 20.32
CA LEU A 180 -19.62 -12.51 20.10
C LEU A 180 -20.48 -11.71 21.07
N LYS A 181 -21.73 -12.11 21.29
CA LYS A 181 -22.64 -11.40 22.20
C LYS A 181 -22.18 -11.44 23.65
N THR A 182 -21.53 -12.51 24.08
CA THR A 182 -21.05 -12.69 25.46
C THR A 182 -19.63 -12.15 25.69
N HIS A 183 -18.94 -11.70 24.65
CA HIS A 183 -17.56 -11.20 24.77
C HIS A 183 -17.52 -9.90 25.59
N ALA A 184 -16.47 -9.72 26.41
CA ALA A 184 -16.34 -8.54 27.28
C ALA A 184 -16.39 -7.21 26.48
N SER A 185 -15.76 -7.19 25.31
CA SER A 185 -15.73 -6.04 24.40
C SER A 185 -16.99 -5.89 23.52
N ALA A 186 -18.07 -6.65 23.77
CA ALA A 186 -19.29 -6.59 22.96
C ALA A 186 -20.26 -5.48 23.37
N TRP A 187 -20.06 -4.87 24.53
CA TRP A 187 -20.97 -3.88 25.11
C TRP A 187 -21.33 -2.71 24.18
N PRO A 188 -20.45 -2.17 23.29
CA PRO A 188 -20.84 -1.08 22.39
C PRO A 188 -21.82 -1.52 21.30
N PHE A 189 -21.91 -2.82 21.07
CA PHE A 189 -22.67 -3.44 19.97
C PHE A 189 -23.92 -4.18 20.45
N GLN A 190 -24.11 -4.29 21.77
CA GLN A 190 -25.33 -4.78 22.39
C GLN A 190 -26.39 -3.66 22.33
N LYS A 191 -27.67 -4.05 22.19
CA LYS A 191 -28.81 -3.16 21.94
C LYS A 191 -28.77 -1.85 22.77
N TYR A 192 -29.02 -0.71 22.11
CA TYR A 192 -29.34 0.57 22.76
C TYR A 192 -30.59 0.43 23.66
N SER A 193 -30.43 0.69 24.96
CA SER A 193 -31.54 0.96 25.88
C SER A 193 -31.60 2.47 26.13
N PRO A 194 -32.74 3.14 25.93
CA PRO A 194 -32.86 4.60 26.13
C PRO A 194 -32.66 5.04 27.60
N SER A 195 -32.38 4.11 28.50
CA SER A 195 -32.11 4.34 29.93
C SER A 195 -30.63 4.43 30.31
N SER A 196 -29.68 4.18 29.40
CA SER A 196 -28.24 4.38 29.64
C SER A 196 -27.84 5.79 29.17
N SER A 197 -28.12 6.77 30.02
CA SER A 197 -28.03 8.21 29.77
C SER A 197 -26.61 8.79 29.78
N ASN A 198 -25.64 8.17 29.09
CA ASN A 198 -24.29 8.75 28.95
C ASN A 198 -23.55 8.43 27.61
N LEU A 199 -24.21 7.85 26.61
CA LEU A 199 -23.65 7.80 25.24
C LEU A 199 -24.47 8.71 24.32
N PRO A 200 -23.83 9.60 23.53
CA PRO A 200 -24.55 10.45 22.60
C PRO A 200 -25.33 9.59 21.57
N PRO A 201 -26.51 10.05 21.13
CA PRO A 201 -27.46 9.30 20.31
C PRO A 201 -27.04 9.23 18.82
N THR A 202 -25.78 8.87 18.56
CA THR A 202 -25.20 8.98 17.21
C THR A 202 -25.06 7.65 16.48
N VAL A 203 -25.32 6.51 17.12
CA VAL A 203 -25.16 5.20 16.45
C VAL A 203 -26.36 4.86 15.56
N LEU A 204 -27.54 5.45 15.77
CA LEU A 204 -28.70 5.33 14.87
C LEU A 204 -29.76 6.40 15.20
N SER A 205 -29.56 7.64 14.74
CA SER A 205 -30.73 8.44 14.35
C SER A 205 -30.95 8.24 12.87
N SER A 206 -32.16 7.82 12.50
CA SER A 206 -32.69 7.84 11.14
C SER A 206 -32.85 9.29 10.64
N GLY A 207 -31.75 10.06 10.61
CA GLY A 207 -31.81 11.50 10.44
C GLY A 207 -30.47 12.18 10.19
N THR A 208 -29.46 11.49 9.63
CA THR A 208 -28.29 12.18 9.06
C THR A 208 -28.29 11.97 7.56
N THR A 209 -28.95 12.90 6.88
CA THR A 209 -28.92 13.11 5.43
C THR A 209 -27.49 13.50 5.00
N GLY A 210 -26.70 12.50 4.62
CA GLY A 210 -25.46 12.68 3.87
C GLY A 210 -25.48 11.79 2.61
N PRO A 211 -24.82 12.17 1.51
CA PRO A 211 -25.03 11.55 0.18
C PRO A 211 -24.35 10.19 -0.01
N SER A 212 -23.64 9.67 1.01
CA SER A 212 -22.87 8.44 0.92
C SER A 212 -23.58 7.31 1.68
N GLY A 213 -23.90 6.23 0.98
CA GLY A 213 -24.74 5.12 1.47
C GLY A 213 -24.26 4.48 2.78
N ARG A 214 -24.88 4.89 3.89
CA ARG A 214 -24.70 4.26 5.20
C ARG A 214 -25.63 3.05 5.33
N TYR A 215 -25.05 1.89 5.57
CA TYR A 215 -25.78 0.65 5.84
C TYR A 215 -25.68 0.34 7.35
N PRO A 216 -26.68 0.69 8.17
CA PRO A 216 -26.62 0.44 9.61
C PRO A 216 -26.53 -1.07 9.89
N MET A 217 -25.85 -1.43 10.98
CA MET A 217 -25.70 -2.81 11.41
C MET A 217 -25.48 -2.90 12.92
N ASP A 218 -26.11 -3.87 13.58
CA ASP A 218 -25.96 -4.17 15.01
C ASP A 218 -26.13 -5.69 15.28
N LEU A 219 -25.76 -6.15 16.48
CA LEU A 219 -25.85 -7.59 16.83
C LEU A 219 -27.31 -8.11 16.86
N LYS A 220 -28.31 -7.23 17.03
CA LYS A 220 -29.73 -7.61 17.02
C LYS A 220 -30.18 -7.90 15.58
N MET A 221 -29.85 -7.03 14.64
CA MET A 221 -30.11 -7.18 13.22
C MET A 221 -29.43 -8.43 12.65
N ILE A 222 -28.18 -8.68 13.05
CA ILE A 222 -27.46 -9.93 12.71
C ILE A 222 -28.17 -11.16 13.31
N THR A 223 -28.65 -11.06 14.56
CA THR A 223 -29.45 -12.13 15.20
C THR A 223 -30.74 -12.41 14.42
N GLU A 224 -31.46 -11.38 14.01
CA GLU A 224 -32.72 -11.50 13.26
C GLU A 224 -32.48 -12.10 11.86
N ARG A 225 -31.45 -11.62 11.15
CA ARG A 225 -31.04 -12.19 9.86
C ARG A 225 -30.64 -13.66 9.97
N LEU A 226 -29.90 -14.03 11.01
CA LEU A 226 -29.55 -15.43 11.24
C LEU A 226 -30.80 -16.29 11.44
N LYS A 227 -31.72 -15.88 12.33
CA LYS A 227 -33.00 -16.58 12.57
C LYS A 227 -33.85 -16.71 11.31
N ALA A 228 -33.84 -15.69 10.45
CA ALA A 228 -34.54 -15.68 9.17
C ALA A 228 -33.86 -16.52 8.07
N ARG A 229 -32.81 -17.30 8.39
CA ARG A 229 -32.04 -18.13 7.44
C ARG A 229 -31.47 -17.30 6.27
N TYR A 230 -31.13 -16.03 6.53
CA TYR A 230 -30.58 -15.12 5.53
C TYR A 230 -29.16 -15.52 5.10
N TYR A 231 -28.34 -16.00 6.04
CA TYR A 231 -26.95 -16.36 5.78
C TYR A 231 -26.84 -17.76 5.16
N SER A 232 -26.96 -17.84 3.83
CA SER A 232 -26.69 -19.09 3.08
C SER A 232 -25.20 -19.38 2.90
N HIS A 233 -24.32 -18.46 3.30
CA HIS A 233 -22.87 -18.64 3.24
C HIS A 233 -22.21 -17.89 4.41
N VAL A 234 -21.13 -18.44 4.95
CA VAL A 234 -20.34 -17.81 6.03
C VAL A 234 -19.89 -16.38 5.69
N TYR A 235 -19.62 -16.08 4.41
CA TYR A 235 -19.19 -14.75 3.98
C TYR A 235 -20.27 -13.67 4.11
N LEU A 236 -21.56 -14.03 3.99
CA LEU A 236 -22.66 -13.09 4.21
C LEU A 236 -22.72 -12.67 5.69
N PHE A 237 -22.52 -13.63 6.60
CA PHE A 237 -22.43 -13.36 8.03
C PHE A 237 -21.19 -12.53 8.36
N LYS A 238 -20.03 -12.90 7.80
CA LYS A 238 -18.78 -12.14 7.93
C LYS A 238 -18.95 -10.70 7.47
N ALA A 239 -19.58 -10.45 6.32
CA ALA A 239 -19.79 -9.11 5.79
C ALA A 239 -20.60 -8.22 6.74
N ASP A 240 -21.68 -8.74 7.35
CA ASP A 240 -22.46 -7.98 8.31
C ASP A 240 -21.70 -7.71 9.62
N VAL A 241 -20.98 -8.71 10.15
CA VAL A 241 -20.16 -8.53 11.36
C VAL A 241 -19.01 -7.54 11.13
N MET A 242 -18.37 -7.56 9.96
CA MET A 242 -17.31 -6.59 9.63
C MET A 242 -17.88 -5.17 9.46
N ARG A 243 -19.10 -5.05 8.90
CA ARG A 243 -19.79 -3.76 8.77
C ARG A 243 -20.12 -3.15 10.13
N LEU A 244 -20.48 -3.96 11.11
CA LEU A 244 -20.66 -3.52 12.50
C LEU A 244 -19.40 -2.81 13.04
N PHE A 245 -18.22 -3.39 12.84
CA PHE A 245 -16.95 -2.79 13.29
C PHE A 245 -16.54 -1.57 12.47
N ALA A 246 -16.72 -1.62 11.14
CA ALA A 246 -16.43 -0.47 10.27
C ALA A 246 -17.28 0.76 10.65
N ASN A 247 -18.58 0.56 10.85
CA ASN A 247 -19.49 1.62 11.28
C ASN A 247 -19.06 2.23 12.64
N CYS A 248 -18.51 1.41 13.55
CA CYS A 248 -17.98 1.90 14.82
C CYS A 248 -16.76 2.81 14.61
N ARG A 249 -15.78 2.38 13.81
CA ARG A 249 -14.58 3.18 13.53
C ARG A 249 -14.87 4.48 12.81
N GLU A 250 -15.92 4.52 12.00
CA GLU A 250 -16.36 5.75 11.34
C GLU A 250 -17.10 6.69 12.29
N ALA A 251 -17.79 6.15 13.30
CA ALA A 251 -18.60 6.93 14.22
C ALA A 251 -17.82 7.53 15.39
N PHE A 252 -16.68 6.94 15.76
CA PHE A 252 -15.91 7.32 16.95
C PHE A 252 -14.45 7.64 16.62
N GLU A 253 -13.79 8.39 17.49
CA GLU A 253 -12.37 8.71 17.35
C GLU A 253 -11.51 7.42 17.45
N PRO A 254 -10.37 7.35 16.72
CA PRO A 254 -9.52 6.15 16.69
C PRO A 254 -9.07 5.62 18.06
N ASP A 255 -8.85 6.51 19.04
CA ASP A 255 -8.36 6.13 20.38
C ASP A 255 -9.49 5.83 21.41
N SER A 256 -10.75 5.93 20.98
CA SER A 256 -11.90 5.69 21.84
C SER A 256 -12.00 4.24 22.33
N GLU A 257 -12.64 4.04 23.49
CA GLU A 257 -12.87 2.70 24.03
C GLU A 257 -13.74 1.83 23.11
N GLN A 258 -14.66 2.46 22.36
CA GLN A 258 -15.53 1.80 21.39
C GLN A 258 -14.73 1.23 20.21
N VAL A 259 -13.77 1.99 19.67
CA VAL A 259 -12.88 1.51 18.59
C VAL A 259 -11.97 0.40 19.09
N LYS A 260 -11.39 0.55 20.30
CA LYS A 260 -10.62 -0.52 20.94
C LYS A 260 -11.44 -1.80 21.12
N CYS A 261 -12.71 -1.68 21.52
CA CYS A 261 -13.62 -2.80 21.62
C CYS A 261 -13.93 -3.43 20.25
N ALA A 262 -14.07 -2.63 19.19
CA ALA A 262 -14.26 -3.10 17.82
C ALA A 262 -13.06 -3.90 17.33
N ASP A 263 -11.83 -3.41 17.54
CA ASP A 263 -10.61 -4.10 17.11
C ASP A 263 -10.41 -5.43 17.84
N GLN A 264 -10.64 -5.46 19.16
CA GLN A 264 -10.55 -6.68 19.95
C GLN A 264 -11.59 -7.72 19.50
N LEU A 265 -12.84 -7.29 19.34
CA LEU A 265 -13.93 -8.20 18.97
C LEU A 265 -13.79 -8.68 17.52
N GLN A 266 -13.25 -7.84 16.62
CA GLN A 266 -12.92 -8.23 15.24
C GLN A 266 -11.82 -9.30 15.20
N ALA A 267 -10.71 -9.09 15.93
CA ALA A 267 -9.63 -10.07 15.97
C ALA A 267 -10.12 -11.43 16.54
N TYR A 268 -10.95 -11.39 17.58
CA TYR A 268 -11.60 -12.58 18.13
C TYR A 268 -12.51 -13.27 17.08
N PHE A 269 -13.34 -12.49 16.39
CA PHE A 269 -14.25 -12.97 15.36
C PHE A 269 -13.51 -13.65 14.19
N GLU A 270 -12.47 -13.01 13.67
CA GLU A 270 -11.69 -13.52 12.54
C GLU A 270 -11.06 -14.89 12.87
N LYS A 271 -10.54 -15.05 14.09
CA LYS A 271 -10.04 -16.34 14.57
C LYS A 271 -11.14 -17.40 14.58
N LYS A 272 -12.35 -17.06 15.06
CA LYS A 272 -13.48 -17.99 15.12
C LYS A 272 -14.01 -18.40 13.76
N ILE A 273 -14.01 -17.50 12.78
CA ILE A 273 -14.39 -17.82 11.40
C ILE A 273 -13.40 -18.78 10.74
N LEU A 274 -12.10 -18.63 11.00
CA LEU A 274 -11.09 -19.56 10.48
C LEU A 274 -11.20 -20.97 11.07
N GLU A 275 -11.74 -21.11 12.29
CA GLU A 275 -11.99 -22.40 12.93
C GLU A 275 -13.12 -23.18 12.24
N ILE A 276 -14.09 -22.51 11.59
CA ILE A 276 -15.16 -23.19 10.81
C ILE A 276 -14.59 -23.92 9.59
N ASN A 277 -13.61 -23.33 8.90
CA ASN A 277 -13.06 -23.87 7.65
C ASN A 277 -11.99 -24.96 7.86
N LYS A 278 -11.77 -25.40 9.10
CA LYS A 278 -10.76 -26.42 9.47
C LYS A 278 -11.38 -27.74 9.94
N GLN A 279 -12.72 -27.83 9.99
CA GLN A 279 -13.48 -28.99 10.44
C GLN A 279 -14.27 -29.56 9.27
#